data_AF-A0A6N6JNI3-F1
#
_entry.id   AF-A0A6N6JNI3-F1
#
_cell.length_a   1.000
_cell.length_b   1.000
_cell.length_c   1.000
_cell.angle_alpha   90.00
_cell.angle_beta   90.00
_cell.angle_gamma   90.00
#
_symmetry.space_group_name_H-M   'P 1'
#
loop_
_entity.id
_entity.type
_entity.pdbx_description
1 polymer ?
#
loop_
_entity_poly.entity_id
_entity_poly.type
_entity_poly.pdbx_seq_one_letter_code
_entity_poly.pdbx_strand_id
1 'polypeptide(L)'
;MSGRYTKAELLTALWKLSTDDERIPTSHGILDRALRDCQDTLPDALKNGLSFGVTGVGLRCFELPDILLAAQEAMLTSEPNPTYLSSIVTLDEGRARQIAVANGLSSAQAKDIGRQLLERVHQVKDQLNDELTERSVA
;
A
#
# COMPACT_ATOMS: atom_id res chain seq x y z
N MET A 1 -16.96 -12.92 -6.84
CA MET A 1 -15.71 -13.51 -6.32
C MET A 1 -14.53 -12.53 -6.32
N SER A 2 -14.71 -11.19 -6.32
CA SER A 2 -13.63 -10.34 -6.86
C SER A 2 -13.16 -9.14 -6.03
N GLY A 3 -13.92 -8.61 -5.08
CA GLY A 3 -13.58 -7.30 -4.48
C GLY A 3 -12.20 -7.22 -3.80
N ARG A 4 -11.85 -8.19 -2.95
CA ARG A 4 -10.57 -8.18 -2.21
C ARG A 4 -9.35 -8.43 -3.12
N TYR A 5 -9.47 -9.34 -4.09
CA TYR A 5 -8.39 -9.63 -5.03
C TYR A 5 -8.16 -8.47 -5.99
N THR A 6 -9.21 -7.80 -6.46
CA THR A 6 -9.07 -6.59 -7.29
C THR A 6 -8.32 -5.48 -6.55
N LYS A 7 -8.64 -5.25 -5.26
CA LYS A 7 -7.91 -4.27 -4.44
C LYS A 7 -6.44 -4.66 -4.24
N ALA A 8 -6.17 -5.94 -4.00
CA ALA A 8 -4.82 -6.46 -3.84
C ALA A 8 -3.99 -6.31 -5.12
N GLU A 9 -4.54 -6.72 -6.26
CA GLU A 9 -3.96 -6.56 -7.59
C GLU A 9 -3.65 -5.09 -7.88
N LEU A 10 -4.62 -4.20 -7.64
CA LEU A 10 -4.46 -2.80 -7.95
C LEU A 10 -3.44 -2.12 -7.03
N LEU A 11 -3.47 -2.38 -5.72
CA LEU A 11 -2.47 -1.86 -4.78
C LEU A 11 -1.05 -2.30 -5.15
N THR A 12 -0.86 -3.59 -5.44
CA THR A 12 0.47 -4.13 -5.80
C THR A 12 0.93 -3.65 -7.18
N ALA A 13 0.02 -3.49 -8.14
CA ALA A 13 0.34 -2.93 -9.45
C ALA A 13 0.75 -1.45 -9.35
N LEU A 14 0.01 -0.62 -8.62
CA LEU A 14 0.35 0.79 -8.39
C LEU A 14 1.73 0.91 -7.74
N TRP A 15 1.99 0.09 -6.71
CA TRP A 15 3.28 0.06 -6.04
C TRP A 15 4.40 -0.31 -7.02
N LYS A 16 4.29 -1.44 -7.72
CA LYS A 16 5.33 -1.92 -8.64
C LYS A 16 5.61 -0.95 -9.79
N LEU A 17 4.60 -0.24 -10.27
CA LEU A 17 4.80 0.73 -11.35
C LEU A 17 5.54 1.99 -10.86
N SER A 18 5.47 2.31 -9.57
CA SER A 18 6.12 3.47 -8.98
C SER A 18 7.56 3.25 -8.51
N THR A 19 7.96 2.00 -8.27
CA THR A 19 9.26 1.66 -7.69
C THR A 19 9.61 0.20 -7.96
N ASP A 20 10.89 -0.07 -8.23
CA ASP A 20 11.39 -1.41 -8.51
C ASP A 20 11.88 -2.16 -7.27
N ASP A 21 12.41 -1.44 -6.27
CA ASP A 21 13.15 -2.03 -5.15
C ASP A 21 12.52 -1.76 -3.77
N GLU A 22 11.49 -0.92 -3.70
CA GLU A 22 10.86 -0.58 -2.42
C GLU A 22 9.88 -1.66 -1.95
N ARG A 23 9.92 -1.94 -0.67
CA ARG A 23 9.01 -2.89 -0.02
C ARG A 23 7.76 -2.18 0.48
N ILE A 24 6.61 -2.83 0.31
CA ILE A 24 5.35 -2.37 0.91
C ILE A 24 5.48 -2.46 2.43
N PRO A 25 5.32 -1.36 3.19
CA PRO A 25 5.32 -1.44 4.65
C PRO A 25 4.05 -2.12 5.14
N THR A 26 4.20 -3.15 5.98
CA THR A 26 3.08 -3.95 6.51
C THR A 26 2.87 -3.73 8.01
N SER A 27 3.57 -2.77 8.60
CA SER A 27 3.64 -2.56 10.04
C SER A 27 3.48 -1.08 10.43
N HIS A 28 3.28 -0.84 11.73
CA HIS A 28 3.26 0.50 12.36
C HIS A 28 2.22 1.49 11.83
N GLY A 29 1.18 1.01 11.12
CA GLY A 29 0.14 1.88 10.58
C GLY A 29 0.62 2.78 9.43
N ILE A 30 1.82 2.54 8.88
CA ILE A 30 2.44 3.42 7.87
C ILE A 30 1.57 3.44 6.61
N LEU A 31 1.24 2.25 6.09
CA LEU A 31 0.42 2.11 4.91
C LEU A 31 -1.02 2.55 5.17
N ASP A 32 -1.55 2.32 6.38
CA ASP A 32 -2.87 2.79 6.79
C ASP A 32 -2.97 4.32 6.70
N ARG A 33 -1.99 5.05 7.22
CA ARG A 33 -1.90 6.52 7.15
C ARG A 33 -1.75 6.99 5.70
N ALA A 34 -0.83 6.38 4.95
CA ALA A 34 -0.58 6.77 3.56
C ALA A 34 -1.84 6.57 2.68
N LEU A 35 -2.55 5.45 2.84
CA LEU A 35 -3.80 5.21 2.10
C LEU A 35 -4.91 6.19 2.48
N ARG A 36 -5.01 6.60 3.75
CA ARG A 36 -5.97 7.61 4.18
C ARG A 36 -5.67 8.96 3.55
N ASP A 37 -4.40 9.36 3.55
CA ASP A 37 -3.99 10.68 3.05
C ASP A 37 -4.05 10.78 1.53
N CYS A 38 -3.82 9.66 0.82
CA CYS A 38 -3.95 9.59 -0.63
C CYS A 38 -5.38 9.22 -1.09
N GLN A 39 -6.36 9.11 -0.20
CA GLN A 39 -7.67 8.54 -0.51
C GLN A 39 -8.38 9.23 -1.69
N ASP A 40 -8.12 10.52 -1.94
CA ASP A 40 -8.71 11.26 -3.06
C ASP A 40 -8.00 11.08 -4.40
N THR A 41 -6.80 10.52 -4.40
CA THR A 41 -6.04 10.23 -5.61
C THR A 41 -6.02 8.74 -5.96
N LEU A 42 -6.47 7.88 -5.03
CA LEU A 42 -6.64 6.45 -5.29
C LEU A 42 -7.75 6.19 -6.32
N PRO A 43 -7.60 5.17 -7.19
CA PRO A 43 -8.65 4.77 -8.11
C PRO A 43 -9.86 4.24 -7.33
N ASP A 44 -11.07 4.47 -7.86
CA ASP A 44 -12.33 4.07 -7.22
C ASP A 44 -12.37 2.58 -6.85
N ALA A 45 -11.81 1.72 -7.70
CA ALA A 45 -11.72 0.29 -7.44
C ALA A 45 -10.91 -0.07 -6.17
N LEU A 46 -9.95 0.77 -5.80
CA LEU A 46 -9.19 0.63 -4.56
C LEU A 46 -9.83 1.41 -3.40
N LYS A 47 -10.21 2.68 -3.64
CA LYS A 47 -10.79 3.61 -2.66
C LYS A 47 -12.12 3.12 -2.07
N ASN A 48 -12.99 2.56 -2.90
CA ASN A 48 -14.36 2.25 -2.51
C ASN A 48 -14.39 1.15 -1.45
N GLY A 49 -15.02 1.45 -0.31
CA GLY A 49 -15.08 0.54 0.83
C GLY A 49 -13.75 0.36 1.54
N LEU A 50 -12.84 1.34 1.48
CA LEU A 50 -11.83 1.52 2.52
C LEU A 50 -12.44 2.33 3.67
N SER A 51 -12.28 1.84 4.88
CA SER A 51 -12.75 2.49 6.09
C SER A 51 -11.61 2.60 7.10
N PHE A 52 -11.57 3.75 7.80
CA PHE A 52 -10.46 4.11 8.67
C PHE A 52 -10.97 4.45 10.06
N GLY A 53 -10.24 4.01 11.09
CA GLY A 53 -10.56 4.29 12.48
C GLY A 53 -9.33 4.39 13.37
N VAL A 54 -9.42 5.18 14.44
CA VAL A 54 -8.38 5.24 15.46
C VAL A 54 -8.63 4.12 16.47
N THR A 55 -7.61 3.30 16.69
CA THR A 55 -7.61 2.17 17.64
C THR A 55 -6.61 2.43 18.76
N GLY A 56 -6.53 1.55 19.75
CA GLY A 56 -5.52 1.64 20.83
C GLY A 56 -4.07 1.60 20.34
N VAL A 57 -3.83 1.16 19.09
CA VAL A 57 -2.49 1.12 18.46
C VAL A 57 -2.32 2.15 17.34
N GLY A 58 -3.26 3.10 17.20
CA GLY A 58 -3.23 4.17 16.21
C GLY A 58 -4.26 4.01 15.09
N LEU A 59 -4.11 4.83 14.04
CA LEU A 59 -4.98 4.82 12.86
C LEU A 59 -4.82 3.51 12.08
N ARG A 60 -5.95 2.86 11.75
CA ARG A 60 -6.01 1.62 10.97
C ARG A 60 -6.99 1.75 9.81
N CYS A 61 -6.63 1.12 8.69
CA CYS A 61 -7.52 0.76 7.60
C CYS A 61 -8.07 -0.64 7.87
N PHE A 62 -9.38 -0.78 8.00
CA PHE A 62 -9.97 -2.05 8.44
C PHE A 62 -9.87 -3.16 7.38
N GLU A 63 -9.84 -2.79 6.09
CA GLU A 63 -9.76 -3.72 4.98
C GLU A 63 -8.32 -4.02 4.54
N LEU A 64 -7.34 -3.23 4.99
CA LEU A 64 -5.94 -3.42 4.58
C LEU A 64 -5.38 -4.81 4.94
N PRO A 65 -5.63 -5.39 6.13
CA PRO A 65 -5.20 -6.75 6.43
C PRO A 65 -5.70 -7.78 5.40
N ASP A 66 -6.97 -7.69 5.01
CA ASP A 66 -7.57 -8.62 4.04
C ASP A 66 -7.03 -8.40 2.62
N ILE A 67 -6.73 -7.15 2.25
CA ILE A 67 -6.10 -6.81 0.96
C ILE A 67 -4.69 -7.39 0.90
N LEU A 68 -3.90 -7.25 1.96
CA LEU A 68 -2.54 -7.79 2.03
C LEU A 68 -2.54 -9.32 2.04
N LEU A 69 -3.49 -9.93 2.77
CA LEU A 69 -3.68 -11.38 2.76
C LEU A 69 -4.04 -11.88 1.36
N ALA A 70 -4.97 -11.21 0.66
CA ALA A 70 -5.33 -11.55 -0.71
C ALA A 70 -4.15 -11.38 -1.68
N ALA A 71 -3.29 -10.36 -1.49
CA ALA A 71 -2.08 -10.18 -2.28
C ALA A 71 -1.10 -11.35 -2.09
N GLN A 72 -0.93 -11.81 -0.86
CA GLN A 72 -0.10 -12.97 -0.55
C GLN A 72 -0.69 -14.27 -1.11
N GLU A 73 -1.98 -14.53 -0.93
CA GLU A 73 -2.68 -15.70 -1.48
C GLU A 73 -2.58 -15.76 -3.02
N ALA A 74 -2.61 -14.60 -3.68
CA ALA A 74 -2.46 -14.48 -5.12
C ALA A 74 -0.99 -14.46 -5.59
N MET A 75 -0.03 -14.67 -4.68
CA MET A 75 1.42 -14.65 -4.94
C MET A 75 1.91 -13.33 -5.59
N LEU A 76 1.25 -12.21 -5.28
CA LEU A 76 1.61 -10.86 -5.74
C LEU A 76 2.65 -10.20 -4.83
N THR A 77 2.80 -10.73 -3.63
CA THR A 77 3.84 -10.35 -2.69
C THR A 77 4.59 -11.58 -2.18
N SER A 78 5.83 -11.41 -1.75
CA SER A 78 6.59 -12.44 -1.06
C SER A 78 5.87 -12.90 0.21
N GLU A 79 6.18 -14.12 0.66
CA GLU A 79 5.83 -14.55 2.02
C GLU A 79 6.34 -13.51 3.04
N PRO A 80 5.63 -13.31 4.16
CA PRO A 80 6.04 -12.36 5.18
C PRO A 80 7.45 -12.72 5.64
N ASN A 81 8.34 -11.72 5.62
CA ASN A 81 9.68 -11.89 6.17
C ASN A 81 9.57 -12.20 7.68
N PRO A 82 10.60 -12.79 8.30
CA PRO A 82 10.56 -13.13 9.74
C PRO A 82 10.25 -11.94 10.65
N THR A 83 10.44 -10.71 10.17
CA THR A 83 10.19 -9.48 10.93
C THR A 83 8.79 -8.90 10.73
N TYR A 84 7.99 -9.39 9.76
CA TYR A 84 6.66 -8.90 9.38
C TYR A 84 6.56 -7.39 9.12
N LEU A 85 7.69 -6.72 8.86
CA LEU A 85 7.74 -5.25 8.75
C LEU A 85 7.37 -4.75 7.36
N SER A 86 7.61 -5.57 6.33
CA SER A 86 7.44 -5.19 4.94
C SER A 86 7.36 -6.41 4.02
N SER A 87 6.73 -6.26 2.85
CA SER A 87 6.63 -7.30 1.82
C SER A 87 7.19 -6.82 0.48
N ILE A 88 7.81 -7.73 -0.28
CA ILE A 88 8.30 -7.45 -1.64
C ILE A 88 7.16 -7.71 -2.62
N VAL A 89 6.95 -6.82 -3.59
CA VAL A 89 6.02 -7.08 -4.70
C VAL A 89 6.71 -7.93 -5.75
N THR A 90 6.09 -9.06 -6.12
CA THR A 90 6.65 -10.05 -7.05
C THR A 90 6.13 -9.91 -8.48
N LEU A 91 5.18 -9.00 -8.71
CA LEU A 91 4.67 -8.67 -10.04
C LEU A 91 5.79 -8.15 -10.95
N ASP A 92 5.82 -8.62 -12.19
CA ASP A 92 6.59 -7.98 -13.25
C ASP A 92 5.89 -6.70 -13.73
N GLU A 93 6.66 -5.77 -14.31
CA GLU A 93 6.11 -4.48 -14.77
C GLU A 93 5.03 -4.67 -15.85
N GLY A 94 5.19 -5.67 -16.73
CA GLY A 94 4.23 -5.96 -17.80
C GLY A 94 2.85 -6.33 -17.26
N ARG A 95 2.81 -7.25 -16.29
CA ARG A 95 1.57 -7.63 -15.61
C ARG A 95 1.00 -6.51 -14.76
N ALA A 96 1.83 -5.72 -14.08
CA ALA A 96 1.36 -4.55 -13.33
C ALA A 96 0.66 -3.53 -14.24
N ARG A 97 1.20 -3.28 -15.45
CA ARG A 97 0.55 -2.43 -16.47
C ARG A 97 -0.79 -3.01 -16.93
N GLN A 98 -0.87 -4.32 -17.16
CA GLN A 98 -2.12 -4.97 -17.56
C GLN A 98 -3.22 -4.82 -16.50
N ILE A 99 -2.87 -5.00 -15.22
CA ILE A 99 -3.80 -4.80 -14.10
C ILE A 99 -4.29 -3.35 -14.05
N ALA A 100 -3.39 -2.37 -14.19
CA ALA A 100 -3.77 -0.96 -14.22
C ALA A 100 -4.77 -0.65 -15.34
N VAL A 101 -4.49 -1.12 -16.56
CA VAL A 101 -5.37 -0.93 -17.73
C VAL A 101 -6.72 -1.62 -17.53
N ALA A 102 -6.73 -2.84 -16.97
CA ALA A 102 -7.97 -3.56 -16.67
C ALA A 102 -8.86 -2.82 -15.65
N ASN A 103 -8.27 -1.95 -14.84
CA ASN A 103 -8.96 -1.10 -13.87
C ASN A 103 -9.18 0.34 -14.39
N GLY A 104 -9.05 0.58 -15.69
CA GLY A 104 -9.35 1.86 -16.33
C GLY A 104 -8.27 2.92 -16.18
N LEU A 105 -7.06 2.56 -15.78
CA LEU A 105 -5.93 3.48 -15.66
C LEU A 105 -4.96 3.34 -16.84
N SER A 106 -4.47 4.47 -17.34
CA SER A 106 -3.26 4.45 -18.16
C SER A 106 -2.03 4.12 -17.30
N SER A 107 -0.97 3.58 -17.93
CA SER A 107 0.30 3.34 -17.24
C SER A 107 0.86 4.61 -16.58
N ALA A 108 0.68 5.79 -17.20
CA ALA A 108 1.13 7.05 -16.64
C ALA A 108 0.35 7.42 -15.36
N GLN A 109 -0.98 7.34 -15.40
CA GLN A 109 -1.82 7.59 -14.22
C GLN A 109 -1.49 6.63 -13.07
N ALA A 110 -1.33 5.34 -13.38
CA ALA A 110 -0.99 4.35 -12.38
C ALA A 110 0.37 4.63 -11.72
N LYS A 111 1.37 5.05 -12.51
CA LYS A 111 2.68 5.49 -11.99
C LYS A 111 2.57 6.73 -11.11
N ASP A 112 1.78 7.71 -11.52
CA ASP A 112 1.62 8.95 -10.75
C ASP A 112 0.92 8.70 -9.41
N ILE A 113 -0.14 7.89 -9.40
CA ILE A 113 -0.83 7.50 -8.17
C ILE A 113 0.09 6.69 -7.25
N GLY A 114 0.78 5.69 -7.80
CA GLY A 114 1.73 4.88 -7.03
C GLY A 114 2.85 5.71 -6.42
N ARG A 115 3.37 6.69 -7.18
CA ARG A 115 4.41 7.61 -6.72
C ARG A 115 3.93 8.47 -5.55
N GLN A 116 2.73 9.04 -5.64
CA GLN A 116 2.14 9.82 -4.54
C GLN A 116 1.98 8.98 -3.28
N LEU A 117 1.53 7.72 -3.44
CA LEU A 117 1.42 6.79 -2.33
C LEU A 117 2.78 6.49 -1.70
N LEU A 118 3.80 6.25 -2.53
CA LEU A 118 5.18 5.99 -2.08
C LEU A 118 5.77 7.19 -1.34
N GLU A 119 5.65 8.40 -1.91
CA GLU A 119 6.06 9.65 -1.28
C GLU A 119 5.39 9.83 0.08
N ARG A 120 4.09 9.51 0.18
CA ARG A 120 3.37 9.62 1.44
C ARG A 120 3.82 8.58 2.46
N VAL A 121 4.12 7.36 2.03
CA VAL A 121 4.75 6.35 2.89
C VAL A 121 6.07 6.86 3.46
N HIS A 122 6.90 7.53 2.65
CA HIS A 122 8.19 8.06 3.10
C HIS A 122 7.99 9.16 4.14
N GLN A 123 7.08 10.12 3.88
CA GLN A 123 6.74 11.17 4.84
C GLN A 123 6.25 10.61 6.18
N VAL A 124 5.42 9.57 6.17
CA VAL A 124 4.93 8.93 7.39
C VAL A 124 6.05 8.20 8.14
N LYS A 125 6.97 7.54 7.43
CA LYS A 125 8.14 6.90 8.05
C LYS A 125 9.02 7.94 8.75
N ASP A 126 9.30 9.06 8.08
CA ASP A 126 10.14 10.12 8.63
C ASP A 126 9.52 10.72 9.89
N GLN A 127 8.22 11.03 9.86
CA GLN A 127 7.48 11.53 11.03
C GLN A 127 7.55 10.57 12.24
N LEU A 128 7.40 9.27 12.00
CA LEU A 128 7.49 8.27 13.08
C LEU A 128 8.90 8.17 13.67
N ASN A 129 9.94 8.31 12.83
CA ASN A 129 11.32 8.30 13.30
C ASN A 129 11.65 9.54 14.15
N ASP A 130 11.12 10.71 13.76
CA ASP A 130 11.28 11.96 14.51
C ASP A 130 10.60 11.86 15.88
N GLU A 131 9.34 11.36 15.93
CA GLU A 131 8.60 11.15 17.18
C GLU A 131 9.31 10.17 18.14
N LEU A 132 9.95 9.12 17.61
CA LEU A 132 10.72 8.16 18.41
C LEU A 132 12.02 8.76 18.95
N THR A 133 12.66 9.63 18.17
CA THR A 133 13.89 10.32 18.57
C THR A 133 13.60 11.33 19.68
N GLU A 134 12.54 12.13 19.56
CA GLU A 134 12.14 13.09 20.59
C GLU A 134 11.77 12.41 21.92
N ARG A 135 11.09 11.26 21.88
CA ARG A 135 10.74 10.49 23.10
C ARG A 135 11.91 9.77 23.76
N SER A 136 13.00 9.53 23.02
CA SER A 136 14.20 8.90 23.58
C SER A 136 15.15 9.90 24.25
N VAL A 137 14.92 11.21 24.03
CA VAL A 137 15.73 12.31 24.57
C VAL A 137 15.01 13.01 25.75
N ALA A 138 13.72 12.75 25.95
CA ALA A 138 12.90 13.24 27.07
C ALA A 138 12.94 12.29 28.28
#